data_AF-A0A5N6MF80-F1
#
_entry.id   AF-A0A5N6MF80-F1
#
_cell.length_a   1.000
_cell.length_b   1.000
_cell.length_c   1.000
_cell.angle_alpha   90.00
_cell.angle_beta   90.00
_cell.angle_gamma   90.00
#
_symmetry.space_group_name_H-M   'P 1'
#
loop_
_entity.id
_entity.type
_entity.pdbx_description
1 polymer ?
#
loop_
_entity_poly.entity_id
_entity_poly.type
_entity_poly.pdbx_seq_one_letter_code
_entity_poly.pdbx_strand_id
1 'polypeptide(L)'
;MTSLRIKALSFVALLSLGAVGCTPVTGSSSAPLPSADVSESASARPSDEASAAPAPAEQEPAGQEPAEQAPAAAGTALDQLAGIPIKGRAPKTGYDREQFGPAWADTDHNGCDTRNDILARDLVDVVYKDGTKECVVASGTFLDPYTGTTIAFVRGNATSTAVQIDHVVALSDAWQKGAQQLTAEERRQLANDPLNLLAADGPANGSKSDGDAATWLPANKAFRCEYVARQTAVKAEYRLWMTQAEHDAIAAVLAGCPEEPVPAREGTRAASADTAQPAPAAEQAPAVQPAPAAPAAPAPAVPAAPAPAPAAPGGSVTYANCTAVKAAGAAPIRPGNPGWDPKFDRDGDGVGCTS
;
A
#
# COMPACT_ATOMS: atom_id res chain seq x y z
N MET A 1 -31.94 48.86 34.16
CA MET A 1 -31.73 48.66 35.60
C MET A 1 -31.28 47.21 35.78
N THR A 2 -30.11 46.81 36.27
CA THR A 2 -28.91 47.50 36.72
C THR A 2 -27.75 46.50 36.59
N SER A 3 -26.66 47.00 36.01
CA SER A 3 -25.28 46.50 35.96
C SER A 3 -24.85 45.48 37.04
N LEU A 4 -24.18 44.39 36.64
CA LEU A 4 -23.20 43.70 37.49
C LEU A 4 -21.91 43.43 36.69
N ARG A 5 -20.88 44.25 36.99
CA ARG A 5 -19.47 44.01 36.66
C ARG A 5 -18.68 44.19 37.96
N ILE A 6 -17.53 43.50 38.05
CA ILE A 6 -16.36 43.62 38.95
C ILE A 6 -16.06 42.22 39.51
N LYS A 7 -14.83 41.65 39.54
CA LYS A 7 -13.52 41.81 38.89
C LYS A 7 -12.74 40.55 39.31
N ALA A 8 -11.77 40.16 38.50
CA ALA A 8 -10.81 39.07 38.72
C ALA A 8 -10.05 39.13 40.05
N LEU A 9 -9.54 37.98 40.50
CA LEU A 9 -8.31 37.89 41.31
C LEU A 9 -7.51 36.65 40.90
N SER A 10 -6.33 36.89 40.33
CA SER A 10 -5.28 35.91 40.06
C SER A 10 -4.62 35.46 41.37
N PHE A 11 -4.26 34.18 41.48
CA PHE A 11 -3.31 33.70 42.48
C PHE A 11 -2.12 33.05 41.78
N VAL A 12 -0.97 33.72 41.87
CA VAL A 12 0.37 33.20 41.58
C VAL A 12 0.91 32.60 42.88
N ALA A 13 1.39 31.36 42.83
CA ALA A 13 2.19 30.79 43.90
C ALA A 13 3.50 30.26 43.31
N LEU A 14 4.57 31.05 43.45
CA LEU A 14 5.93 30.55 43.47
C LEU A 14 6.22 30.00 44.87
N LEU A 15 6.76 28.79 44.97
CA LEU A 15 7.61 28.42 46.10
C LEU A 15 8.81 27.60 45.61
N SER A 16 9.97 27.98 46.11
CA SER A 16 11.30 27.65 45.67
C SER A 16 12.00 26.64 46.59
N LEU A 17 13.01 25.99 46.00
CA LEU A 17 14.26 25.45 46.59
C LEU A 17 14.19 24.33 47.66
N GLY A 18 14.73 23.17 47.27
CA GLY A 18 15.35 22.21 48.18
C GLY A 18 16.49 21.48 47.45
N ALA A 19 17.74 21.79 47.84
CA ALA A 19 18.95 21.11 47.39
C ALA A 19 19.60 20.41 48.58
N VAL A 20 19.81 19.09 48.49
CA VAL A 20 20.70 18.22 49.31
C VAL A 20 20.85 16.94 48.47
N GLY A 21 21.98 16.27 48.24
CA GLY A 21 23.37 16.36 48.67
C GLY A 21 24.08 15.10 48.12
N CYS A 22 25.37 15.23 47.77
CA CYS A 22 26.22 14.17 47.22
C CYS A 22 26.43 12.98 48.17
N THR A 23 26.57 11.76 47.64
CA THR A 23 27.68 10.85 47.97
C THR A 23 28.04 9.99 46.75
N PRO A 24 29.33 9.71 46.49
CA PRO A 24 29.79 8.83 45.42
C PRO A 24 30.02 7.41 45.95
N VAL A 25 29.72 6.40 45.14
CA VAL A 25 30.29 5.05 45.29
C VAL A 25 31.29 4.84 44.16
N THR A 26 32.56 4.78 44.55
CA THR A 26 33.70 4.32 43.76
C THR A 26 34.13 2.94 44.26
N GLY A 27 34.61 2.10 43.33
CA GLY A 27 35.28 0.82 43.63
C GLY A 27 34.93 -0.24 42.59
N SER A 28 35.52 -0.22 41.38
CA SER A 28 36.87 -0.70 41.01
C SER A 28 37.00 -2.21 40.77
N SER A 29 37.27 -2.56 39.51
CA SER A 29 38.33 -3.48 39.02
C SER A 29 37.85 -4.13 37.72
N SER A 30 38.44 -3.84 36.55
CA SER A 30 39.70 -4.43 36.06
C SER A 30 39.56 -5.96 36.00
N ALA A 31 39.65 -6.65 34.86
CA ALA A 31 40.60 -6.51 33.75
C ALA A 31 40.11 -7.35 32.52
N PRO A 32 40.80 -7.27 31.37
CA PRO A 32 40.27 -7.62 30.04
C PRO A 32 40.88 -8.89 29.40
N LEU A 33 40.42 -9.17 28.17
CA LEU A 33 41.04 -9.96 27.06
C LEU A 33 40.74 -11.47 27.01
N PRO A 34 40.90 -12.16 25.84
CA PRO A 34 41.37 -11.66 24.53
C PRO A 34 40.53 -12.06 23.29
N SER A 35 40.74 -11.30 22.21
CA SER A 35 40.80 -11.83 20.84
C SER A 35 42.27 -12.04 20.48
N ALA A 36 42.64 -13.18 19.90
CA ALA A 36 43.71 -13.30 18.91
C ALA A 36 43.78 -14.71 18.31
N ASP A 37 43.88 -14.72 16.97
CA ASP A 37 44.46 -15.67 16.02
C ASP A 37 45.07 -17.01 16.48
N VAL A 38 44.81 -18.04 15.66
CA VAL A 38 45.90 -18.87 15.10
C VAL A 38 45.53 -19.51 13.76
N SER A 39 46.51 -19.46 12.85
CA SER A 39 46.58 -20.01 11.50
C SER A 39 46.51 -21.54 11.38
N GLU A 40 46.05 -21.98 10.20
CA GLU A 40 46.70 -22.93 9.28
C GLU A 40 47.43 -24.17 9.84
N SER A 41 46.94 -25.38 9.54
CA SER A 41 47.73 -26.37 8.78
C SER A 41 46.92 -27.60 8.36
N ALA A 42 47.45 -28.27 7.35
CA ALA A 42 46.82 -29.24 6.47
C ALA A 42 46.90 -30.71 6.94
N SER A 43 46.12 -31.53 6.21
CA SER A 43 46.42 -32.89 5.75
C SER A 43 46.26 -34.06 6.75
N ALA A 44 45.26 -34.91 6.48
CA ALA A 44 45.49 -36.30 6.01
C ALA A 44 44.17 -37.02 5.72
N ARG A 45 44.13 -37.74 4.59
CA ARG A 45 43.11 -38.74 4.22
C ARG A 45 43.16 -39.96 5.16
N PRO A 46 42.12 -40.79 5.15
CA PRO A 46 42.38 -42.12 4.60
C PRO A 46 41.40 -42.49 3.47
N SER A 47 41.97 -43.25 2.54
CA SER A 47 41.27 -43.99 1.49
C SER A 47 40.57 -45.19 2.11
N ASP A 48 39.32 -45.44 1.72
CA ASP A 48 38.81 -46.81 1.66
C ASP A 48 38.18 -47.03 0.29
N GLU A 49 38.67 -48.08 -0.33
CA GLU A 49 38.43 -48.54 -1.68
C GLU A 49 37.36 -49.63 -1.60
N ALA A 50 36.18 -49.39 -2.19
CA ALA A 50 35.14 -50.42 -2.33
C ALA A 50 34.46 -50.31 -3.70
N SER A 51 35.04 -51.07 -4.63
CA SER A 51 34.38 -51.89 -5.65
C SER A 51 33.08 -51.39 -6.29
N ALA A 52 33.21 -50.99 -7.55
CA ALA A 52 32.11 -50.72 -8.48
C ALA A 52 31.22 -51.96 -8.72
N ALA A 53 29.91 -51.76 -8.57
CA ALA A 53 28.85 -52.55 -9.19
C ALA A 53 27.95 -51.59 -10.01
N PRO A 54 27.41 -52.01 -11.16
CA PRO A 54 26.70 -51.09 -12.05
C PRO A 54 25.36 -50.68 -11.44
N ALA A 55 25.08 -49.37 -11.46
CA ALA A 55 23.79 -48.81 -11.10
C ALA A 55 22.69 -49.28 -12.08
N PRO A 56 21.47 -49.61 -11.60
CA PRO A 56 20.30 -49.70 -12.48
C PRO A 56 20.00 -48.31 -13.02
N ALA A 57 19.65 -48.20 -14.30
CA ALA A 57 19.19 -46.97 -14.90
C ALA A 57 18.04 -46.35 -14.09
N GLU A 58 18.27 -45.18 -13.50
CA GLU A 58 17.21 -44.31 -13.02
C GLU A 58 16.35 -43.92 -14.23
N GLN A 59 15.11 -44.40 -14.22
CA GLN A 59 14.09 -43.93 -15.12
C GLN A 59 13.88 -42.44 -14.84
N GLU A 60 14.07 -41.61 -15.86
CA GLU A 60 13.59 -40.23 -15.86
C GLU A 60 12.12 -40.21 -15.40
N PRO A 61 11.72 -39.34 -14.47
CA PRO A 61 10.31 -39.20 -14.16
C PRO A 61 9.62 -38.71 -15.43
N ALA A 62 8.67 -39.52 -15.92
CA ALA A 62 7.78 -39.14 -16.99
C ALA A 62 7.21 -37.75 -16.68
N GLY A 63 7.36 -36.84 -17.64
CA GLY A 63 6.82 -35.48 -17.54
C GLY A 63 5.36 -35.56 -17.12
N GLN A 64 5.06 -34.96 -15.96
CA GLN A 64 3.70 -34.57 -15.67
C GLN A 64 3.34 -33.49 -16.68
N GLU A 65 2.57 -33.89 -17.69
CA GLU A 65 1.78 -33.00 -18.51
C GLU A 65 1.09 -32.00 -17.57
N PRO A 66 1.24 -30.67 -17.79
CA PRO A 66 0.57 -29.69 -16.95
C PRO A 66 -0.92 -30.03 -16.98
N ALA A 67 -1.50 -30.34 -15.82
CA ALA A 67 -2.93 -30.52 -15.71
C ALA A 67 -3.57 -29.26 -16.30
N GLU A 68 -4.22 -29.41 -17.46
CA GLU A 68 -4.93 -28.34 -18.13
C GLU A 68 -6.02 -27.88 -17.15
N GLN A 69 -5.74 -26.76 -16.50
CA GLN A 69 -6.64 -26.20 -15.49
C GLN A 69 -7.95 -25.91 -16.21
N ALA A 70 -9.04 -26.51 -15.70
CA ALA A 70 -10.37 -26.23 -16.23
C ALA A 70 -10.55 -24.71 -16.27
N PRO A 71 -11.13 -24.17 -17.37
CA PRO A 71 -11.34 -22.73 -17.49
C PRO A 71 -12.14 -22.24 -16.28
N ALA A 72 -11.68 -21.14 -15.67
CA ALA A 72 -12.32 -20.56 -14.50
C ALA A 72 -13.81 -20.32 -14.79
N ALA A 73 -14.68 -20.63 -13.81
CA ALA A 73 -16.10 -20.38 -13.97
C ALA A 73 -16.33 -18.87 -14.19
N ALA A 74 -17.22 -18.53 -15.12
CA ALA A 74 -17.53 -17.14 -15.43
C ALA A 74 -18.02 -16.40 -14.18
N GLY A 75 -17.48 -15.20 -13.94
CA GLY A 75 -17.81 -14.39 -12.76
C GLY A 75 -16.98 -14.69 -11.51
N THR A 76 -16.00 -15.59 -11.59
CA THR A 76 -14.99 -15.78 -10.53
C THR A 76 -13.89 -14.73 -10.61
N ALA A 77 -13.17 -14.53 -9.50
CA ALA A 77 -12.00 -13.68 -9.47
C ALA A 77 -10.87 -14.18 -10.40
N LEU A 78 -10.75 -15.50 -10.61
CA LEU A 78 -9.81 -16.08 -11.59
C LEU A 78 -10.13 -15.69 -13.02
N ASP A 79 -11.42 -15.76 -13.39
CA ASP A 79 -11.90 -15.31 -14.71
C ASP A 79 -11.62 -13.81 -14.91
N GLN A 80 -11.92 -12.99 -13.90
CA GLN A 80 -11.63 -11.56 -13.97
C GLN A 80 -10.12 -11.27 -14.06
N LEU A 81 -9.29 -12.00 -13.31
CA LEU A 81 -7.83 -11.88 -13.35
C LEU A 81 -7.27 -12.12 -14.76
N ALA A 82 -7.84 -13.06 -15.51
CA ALA A 82 -7.43 -13.35 -16.89
C ALA A 82 -7.68 -12.15 -17.84
N GLY A 83 -8.65 -11.30 -17.53
CA GLY A 83 -8.98 -10.09 -18.29
C GLY A 83 -8.12 -8.86 -17.94
N ILE A 84 -7.32 -8.92 -16.87
CA ILE A 84 -6.52 -7.76 -16.42
C ILE A 84 -5.24 -7.67 -17.26
N PRO A 85 -4.96 -6.51 -17.91
CA PRO A 85 -3.73 -6.35 -18.67
C PRO A 85 -2.48 -6.55 -17.80
N ILE A 86 -1.48 -7.23 -18.34
CA ILE A 86 -0.17 -7.38 -17.71
C ILE A 86 0.84 -6.43 -18.37
N LYS A 87 1.46 -5.55 -17.59
CA LYS A 87 2.50 -4.61 -18.05
C LYS A 87 3.53 -4.35 -16.95
N GLY A 88 4.67 -3.77 -17.31
CA GLY A 88 5.65 -3.28 -16.32
C GLY A 88 5.11 -2.14 -15.45
N ARG A 89 5.81 -1.86 -14.35
CA ARG A 89 5.53 -0.72 -13.48
C ARG A 89 5.94 0.58 -14.18
N ALA A 90 5.02 1.54 -14.31
CA ALA A 90 5.35 2.87 -14.81
C ALA A 90 6.11 3.68 -13.74
N PRO A 91 6.84 4.76 -14.12
CA PRO A 91 7.49 5.63 -13.15
C PRO A 91 6.49 6.25 -12.17
N LYS A 92 6.95 6.48 -10.93
CA LYS A 92 6.21 7.24 -9.90
C LYS A 92 6.25 8.76 -10.12
N THR A 93 6.91 9.23 -11.17
CA THR A 93 7.01 10.65 -11.50
C THR A 93 5.64 11.31 -11.55
N GLY A 94 5.52 12.49 -10.93
CA GLY A 94 4.27 13.25 -10.86
C GLY A 94 3.22 12.67 -9.90
N TYR A 95 3.50 11.57 -9.21
CA TYR A 95 2.63 11.07 -8.16
C TYR A 95 2.65 12.03 -6.98
N ASP A 96 1.44 12.42 -6.59
CA ASP A 96 1.16 13.06 -5.33
C ASP A 96 -0.25 12.60 -4.89
N ARG A 97 -0.49 12.46 -3.58
CA ARG A 97 -1.77 11.94 -3.10
C ARG A 97 -2.92 12.91 -3.44
N GLU A 98 -2.65 14.20 -3.51
CA GLU A 98 -3.60 15.23 -3.91
C GLU A 98 -4.09 15.07 -5.36
N GLN A 99 -3.39 14.28 -6.20
CA GLN A 99 -3.88 13.93 -7.53
C GLN A 99 -5.18 13.13 -7.50
N PHE A 100 -5.50 12.51 -6.36
CA PHE A 100 -6.73 11.76 -6.11
C PHE A 100 -7.80 12.61 -5.40
N GLY A 101 -7.58 13.93 -5.29
CA GLY A 101 -8.52 14.85 -4.66
C GLY A 101 -8.49 14.81 -3.13
N PRO A 102 -9.46 15.46 -2.47
CA PRO A 102 -9.54 15.51 -1.02
C PRO A 102 -9.66 14.09 -0.44
N ALA A 103 -8.92 13.83 0.64
CA ALA A 103 -9.04 12.57 1.36
C ALA A 103 -10.44 12.45 1.99
N TRP A 104 -11.06 11.28 1.84
CA TRP A 104 -12.37 10.95 2.43
C TRP A 104 -13.47 11.89 1.94
N ALA A 105 -13.47 12.17 0.64
CA ALA A 105 -14.48 13.01 0.03
C ALA A 105 -15.84 12.30 0.01
N ASP A 106 -16.89 12.98 0.46
CA ASP A 106 -18.27 12.53 0.33
C ASP A 106 -18.67 12.46 -1.17
N THR A 107 -18.40 11.31 -1.80
CA THR A 107 -18.63 11.07 -3.23
C THR A 107 -20.02 10.55 -3.54
N ASP A 108 -20.73 10.00 -2.56
CA ASP A 108 -22.11 9.53 -2.70
C ASP A 108 -23.15 10.59 -2.28
N HIS A 109 -22.69 11.71 -1.71
CA HIS A 109 -23.47 12.85 -1.26
C HIS A 109 -24.48 12.49 -0.15
N ASN A 110 -24.12 11.52 0.67
CA ASN A 110 -24.93 11.11 1.81
C ASN A 110 -24.77 12.05 3.03
N GLY A 111 -23.77 12.94 3.00
CA GLY A 111 -23.45 13.91 4.05
C GLY A 111 -22.39 13.46 5.07
N CYS A 112 -21.87 12.25 4.92
CA CYS A 112 -20.82 11.66 5.72
C CYS A 112 -19.51 11.62 4.91
N ASP A 113 -18.37 11.70 5.60
CA ASP A 113 -17.09 11.47 4.92
C ASP A 113 -16.87 9.97 4.71
N THR A 114 -16.20 9.60 3.62
CA THR A 114 -15.97 8.19 3.25
C THR A 114 -15.33 7.39 4.38
N ARG A 115 -14.46 8.01 5.18
CA ARG A 115 -13.83 7.31 6.30
C ARG A 115 -14.88 6.82 7.29
N ASN A 116 -15.86 7.66 7.62
CA ASN A 116 -16.92 7.26 8.53
C ASN A 116 -17.90 6.28 7.87
N ASP A 117 -18.13 6.34 6.56
CA ASP A 117 -18.90 5.31 5.84
C ASP A 117 -18.24 3.94 5.96
N ILE A 118 -16.93 3.86 5.72
CA ILE A 118 -16.18 2.60 5.84
C ILE A 118 -16.11 2.12 7.28
N LEU A 119 -15.94 3.01 8.26
CA LEU A 119 -16.00 2.61 9.68
C LEU A 119 -17.38 2.09 10.06
N ALA A 120 -18.46 2.72 9.58
CA ALA A 120 -19.82 2.28 9.86
C ALA A 120 -20.14 0.92 9.21
N ARG A 121 -19.58 0.67 8.02
CA ARG A 121 -19.71 -0.61 7.30
C ARG A 121 -18.93 -1.74 7.98
N ASP A 122 -17.69 -1.47 8.40
CA ASP A 122 -16.73 -2.52 8.79
C ASP A 122 -16.66 -2.80 10.29
N LEU A 123 -17.16 -1.89 11.14
CA LEU A 123 -17.26 -2.13 12.57
C LEU A 123 -18.62 -2.74 12.92
N VAL A 124 -18.63 -3.54 13.98
CA VAL A 124 -19.86 -3.99 14.65
C VAL A 124 -20.06 -3.19 15.95
N ASP A 125 -21.27 -3.25 16.51
CA ASP A 125 -21.63 -2.52 17.74
C ASP A 125 -21.30 -1.01 17.67
N VAL A 126 -21.56 -0.42 16.49
CA VAL A 126 -21.23 0.96 16.17
C VAL A 126 -22.03 1.93 17.04
N VAL A 127 -21.34 2.89 17.65
CA VAL A 127 -21.94 4.02 18.33
C VAL A 127 -21.56 5.29 17.58
N TYR A 128 -22.56 6.09 17.23
CA TYR A 128 -22.38 7.36 16.56
C TYR A 128 -22.30 8.52 17.56
N LYS A 129 -21.61 9.59 17.17
CA LYS A 129 -21.59 10.84 17.92
C LYS A 129 -22.95 11.53 17.82
N ASP A 130 -23.49 11.98 18.95
CA ASP A 130 -24.74 12.74 19.01
C ASP A 130 -24.72 13.97 18.09
N GLY A 131 -25.86 14.24 17.47
CA GLY A 131 -26.05 15.42 16.59
C GLY A 131 -25.38 15.31 15.22
N THR A 132 -24.83 14.14 14.86
CA THR A 132 -24.15 13.93 13.56
C THR A 132 -24.97 13.19 12.52
N LYS A 133 -26.25 12.86 12.82
CA LYS A 133 -27.12 12.08 11.93
C LYS A 133 -26.47 10.76 11.49
N GLU A 134 -25.84 10.07 12.43
CA GLU A 134 -25.15 8.79 12.18
C GLU A 134 -23.96 8.88 11.21
N CYS A 135 -23.40 10.07 10.98
CA CYS A 135 -22.22 10.23 10.11
C CYS A 135 -20.87 10.14 10.82
N VAL A 136 -20.82 10.24 12.15
CA VAL A 136 -19.53 10.24 12.86
C VAL A 136 -19.47 9.05 13.81
N VAL A 137 -18.70 8.04 13.42
CA VAL A 137 -18.45 6.87 14.28
C VAL A 137 -17.61 7.30 15.48
N ALA A 138 -18.16 7.10 16.67
CA ALA A 138 -17.54 7.41 17.96
C ALA A 138 -16.88 6.18 18.58
N SER A 139 -17.47 4.99 18.44
CA SER A 139 -16.86 3.73 18.85
C SER A 139 -17.46 2.53 18.12
N GLY A 140 -16.83 1.36 18.25
CA GLY A 140 -17.34 0.08 17.80
C GLY A 140 -16.30 -1.02 18.03
N THR A 141 -16.62 -2.24 17.62
CA THR A 141 -15.71 -3.38 17.64
C THR A 141 -15.29 -3.69 16.21
N PHE A 142 -13.99 -3.63 15.93
CA PHE A 142 -13.44 -3.94 14.62
C PHE A 142 -12.88 -5.36 14.60
N LEU A 143 -13.39 -6.19 13.70
CA LEU A 143 -12.88 -7.53 13.43
C LEU A 143 -11.94 -7.43 12.24
N ASP A 144 -10.63 -7.28 12.50
CA ASP A 144 -9.67 -6.95 11.46
C ASP A 144 -9.44 -8.12 10.50
N PRO A 145 -9.80 -7.99 9.21
CA PRO A 145 -9.63 -9.08 8.26
C PRO A 145 -8.15 -9.34 7.96
N TYR A 146 -7.26 -8.35 8.12
CA TYR A 146 -5.86 -8.47 7.75
C TYR A 146 -5.05 -9.34 8.71
N THR A 147 -5.29 -9.20 10.01
CA THR A 147 -4.59 -9.93 11.08
C THR A 147 -5.45 -11.02 11.71
N GLY A 148 -6.77 -10.97 11.55
CA GLY A 148 -7.72 -11.85 12.24
C GLY A 148 -7.91 -11.49 13.72
N THR A 149 -7.44 -10.32 14.15
CA THR A 149 -7.56 -9.85 15.53
C THR A 149 -8.79 -8.96 15.72
N THR A 150 -9.19 -8.75 16.97
CA THR A 150 -10.29 -7.85 17.32
C THR A 150 -9.75 -6.60 18.01
N ILE A 151 -10.19 -5.43 17.55
CA ILE A 151 -9.78 -4.12 18.06
C ILE A 151 -11.02 -3.38 18.57
N ALA A 152 -11.00 -2.97 19.84
CA ALA A 152 -11.99 -2.03 20.36
C ALA A 152 -11.66 -0.63 19.83
N PHE A 153 -12.50 -0.10 18.95
CA PHE A 153 -12.33 1.22 18.39
C PHE A 153 -13.04 2.26 19.24
N VAL A 154 -12.31 3.28 19.67
CA VAL A 154 -12.87 4.53 20.21
C VAL A 154 -12.23 5.70 19.47
N ARG A 155 -13.06 6.63 18.99
CA ARG A 155 -12.57 7.82 18.30
C ARG A 155 -11.73 8.65 19.27
N GLY A 156 -10.45 8.84 18.94
CA GLY A 156 -9.52 9.61 19.75
C GLY A 156 -8.09 9.12 19.58
N ASN A 157 -7.15 9.79 20.26
CA ASN A 157 -5.72 9.55 20.07
C ASN A 157 -5.26 8.12 20.41
N ALA A 158 -6.02 7.41 21.25
CA ALA A 158 -5.63 6.08 21.72
C ALA A 158 -5.79 4.99 20.64
N THR A 159 -6.90 5.01 19.89
CA THR A 159 -7.29 3.90 19.01
C THR A 159 -7.61 4.34 17.58
N SER A 160 -7.71 5.64 17.28
CA SER A 160 -7.92 6.09 15.89
C SER A 160 -6.78 5.73 14.94
N THR A 161 -5.55 5.60 15.45
CA THR A 161 -4.39 5.15 14.65
C THR A 161 -4.30 3.63 14.54
N ALA A 162 -4.96 2.90 15.46
CA ALA A 162 -5.04 1.45 15.46
C ALA A 162 -6.02 0.93 14.42
N VAL A 163 -7.06 1.70 14.06
CA VAL A 163 -7.98 1.39 12.94
C VAL A 163 -7.84 2.46 11.87
N GLN A 164 -7.21 2.08 10.77
CA GLN A 164 -7.01 2.93 9.60
C GLN A 164 -7.97 2.52 8.49
N ILE A 165 -8.14 3.39 7.49
CA ILE A 165 -8.83 3.01 6.26
C ILE A 165 -7.75 2.80 5.20
N ASP A 166 -7.61 1.56 4.75
CA ASP A 166 -6.67 1.16 3.72
C ASP A 166 -7.29 1.28 2.33
N HIS A 167 -6.44 1.63 1.37
CA HIS A 167 -6.70 1.46 -0.06
C HIS A 167 -6.18 0.08 -0.48
N VAL A 168 -7.07 -0.88 -0.67
CA VAL A 168 -6.74 -2.28 -0.99
C VAL A 168 -5.78 -2.37 -2.19
N VAL A 169 -6.06 -1.59 -3.24
CA VAL A 169 -5.04 -1.18 -4.23
C VAL A 169 -4.51 0.19 -3.82
N ALA A 170 -3.28 0.23 -3.32
CA ALA A 170 -2.66 1.46 -2.83
C ALA A 170 -2.58 2.54 -3.92
N LEU A 171 -2.86 3.80 -3.59
CA LEU A 171 -2.91 4.89 -4.58
C LEU A 171 -1.58 5.10 -5.34
N SER A 172 -0.44 4.92 -4.65
CA SER A 172 0.90 4.96 -5.25
C SER A 172 1.14 3.79 -6.22
N ASP A 173 0.60 2.61 -5.91
CA ASP A 173 0.67 1.46 -6.81
C ASP A 173 -0.24 1.67 -8.03
N ALA A 174 -1.48 2.10 -7.79
CA ALA A 174 -2.44 2.43 -8.83
C ALA A 174 -1.88 3.48 -9.81
N TRP A 175 -1.20 4.52 -9.32
CA TRP A 175 -0.53 5.53 -10.16
C TRP A 175 0.44 4.90 -11.15
N GLN A 176 1.30 4.01 -10.66
CA GLN A 176 2.30 3.33 -11.47
C GLN A 176 1.71 2.22 -12.35
N LYS A 177 0.42 1.91 -12.17
CA LYS A 177 -0.30 0.84 -12.87
C LYS A 177 -1.58 1.29 -13.57
N GLY A 178 -1.67 2.58 -13.90
CA GLY A 178 -2.68 3.11 -14.83
C GLY A 178 -3.47 4.31 -14.35
N ALA A 179 -3.46 4.62 -13.06
CA ALA A 179 -4.21 5.77 -12.55
C ALA A 179 -3.68 7.11 -13.07
N GLN A 180 -2.45 7.17 -13.61
CA GLN A 180 -1.95 8.32 -14.37
C GLN A 180 -2.81 8.71 -15.58
N GLN A 181 -3.50 7.73 -16.17
CA GLN A 181 -4.33 7.90 -17.37
C GLN A 181 -5.79 8.19 -17.04
N LEU A 182 -6.17 8.05 -15.76
CA LEU A 182 -7.49 8.38 -15.28
C LEU A 182 -7.68 9.89 -15.21
N THR A 183 -8.90 10.32 -15.49
CA THR A 183 -9.30 11.71 -15.21
C THR A 183 -9.19 12.01 -13.73
N ALA A 184 -9.06 13.29 -13.37
CA ALA A 184 -9.03 13.70 -11.96
C ALA A 184 -10.27 13.21 -11.18
N GLU A 185 -11.43 13.16 -11.84
CA GLU A 185 -12.66 12.62 -11.26
C GLU A 185 -12.57 11.11 -11.01
N GLU A 186 -12.13 10.32 -11.99
CA GLU A 186 -11.97 8.88 -11.82
C GLU A 186 -10.93 8.54 -10.73
N ARG A 187 -9.85 9.32 -10.60
CA ARG A 187 -8.91 9.17 -9.49
C ARG A 187 -9.56 9.49 -8.15
N ARG A 188 -10.39 10.53 -8.08
CA ARG A 188 -11.17 10.84 -6.87
C ARG A 188 -12.12 9.71 -6.50
N GLN A 189 -12.79 9.12 -7.48
CA GLN A 189 -13.64 7.96 -7.26
C GLN A 189 -12.82 6.76 -6.76
N LEU A 190 -11.70 6.41 -7.42
CA LEU A 190 -10.82 5.32 -6.99
C LEU A 190 -10.33 5.46 -5.53
N ALA A 191 -10.11 6.69 -5.08
CA ALA A 191 -9.67 6.95 -3.71
C ALA A 191 -10.79 6.92 -2.66
N ASN A 192 -12.06 6.98 -3.07
CA ASN A 192 -13.22 7.02 -2.17
C ASN A 192 -14.22 5.86 -2.42
N ASP A 193 -13.95 4.96 -3.35
CA ASP A 193 -14.82 3.81 -3.66
C ASP A 193 -14.74 2.75 -2.53
N PRO A 194 -15.86 2.39 -1.89
CA PRO A 194 -15.91 1.31 -0.90
C PRO A 194 -15.40 -0.05 -1.40
N LEU A 195 -15.35 -0.28 -2.71
CA LEU A 195 -14.70 -1.44 -3.31
C LEU A 195 -13.18 -1.42 -3.06
N ASN A 196 -12.55 -0.25 -3.12
CA ASN A 196 -11.11 -0.09 -2.88
C ASN A 196 -10.78 0.24 -1.42
N LEU A 197 -11.76 0.41 -0.55
CA LEU A 197 -11.55 0.80 0.85
C LEU A 197 -11.97 -0.28 1.85
N LEU A 198 -11.13 -0.53 2.84
CA LEU A 198 -11.41 -1.38 4.00
C LEU A 198 -10.88 -0.71 5.27
N ALA A 199 -11.59 -0.83 6.38
CA ALA A 199 -10.97 -0.66 7.69
C ALA A 199 -9.89 -1.74 7.88
N ALA A 200 -8.78 -1.38 8.50
CA ALA A 200 -7.63 -2.26 8.70
C ALA A 200 -6.88 -1.91 9.99
N ASP A 201 -6.23 -2.92 10.57
CA ASP A 201 -5.25 -2.74 11.64
C ASP A 201 -4.12 -1.79 11.19
N GLY A 202 -3.80 -0.81 12.03
CA GLY A 202 -2.85 0.25 11.72
C GLY A 202 -1.45 -0.25 11.37
N PRO A 203 -0.81 -1.07 12.23
CA PRO A 203 0.46 -1.73 11.93
C PRO A 203 0.43 -2.59 10.65
N ALA A 204 -0.61 -3.40 10.44
CA ALA A 204 -0.72 -4.22 9.23
C ALA A 204 -0.81 -3.35 7.96
N ASN A 205 -1.63 -2.30 7.99
CA ASN A 205 -1.74 -1.33 6.90
C ASN A 205 -0.42 -0.58 6.67
N GLY A 206 0.26 -0.18 7.74
CA GLY A 206 1.59 0.45 7.67
C GLY A 206 2.64 -0.47 7.03
N SER A 207 2.61 -1.76 7.37
CA SER A 207 3.48 -2.78 6.77
C SER A 207 3.17 -3.02 5.29
N LYS A 208 1.91 -2.91 4.86
CA LYS A 208 1.51 -3.00 3.46
C LYS A 208 2.09 -1.86 2.62
N SER A 209 2.06 -0.62 3.14
CA SER A 209 2.56 0.57 2.44
C SER A 209 1.96 0.69 1.03
N ASP A 210 2.78 0.84 -0.01
CA ASP A 210 2.39 0.80 -1.43
C ASP A 210 2.67 -0.55 -2.11
N GLY A 211 2.78 -1.62 -1.32
CA GLY A 211 2.97 -2.98 -1.79
C GLY A 211 1.74 -3.51 -2.54
N ASP A 212 2.01 -4.29 -3.60
CA ASP A 212 1.02 -5.10 -4.30
C ASP A 212 1.01 -6.55 -3.76
N ALA A 213 0.12 -7.38 -4.30
CA ALA A 213 -0.06 -8.77 -3.89
C ALA A 213 1.22 -9.65 -4.00
N ALA A 214 2.19 -9.27 -4.84
CA ALA A 214 3.47 -9.97 -4.91
C ALA A 214 4.40 -9.65 -3.74
N THR A 215 4.27 -8.44 -3.18
CA THR A 215 5.12 -7.94 -2.09
C THR A 215 4.50 -8.10 -0.71
N TRP A 216 3.18 -8.10 -0.61
CA TRP A 216 2.48 -8.14 0.66
C TRP A 216 1.11 -8.82 0.52
N LEU A 217 0.80 -9.71 1.47
CA LEU A 217 -0.51 -10.32 1.64
C LEU A 217 -0.88 -10.29 3.12
N PRO A 218 -2.18 -10.21 3.45
CA PRO A 218 -2.66 -10.32 4.82
C PRO A 218 -2.05 -11.51 5.58
N ALA A 219 -1.71 -11.30 6.86
CA ALA A 219 -1.22 -12.36 7.73
C ALA A 219 -2.30 -13.43 7.96
N ASN A 220 -3.56 -12.99 8.07
CA ASN A 220 -4.72 -13.85 8.09
C ASN A 220 -4.94 -14.54 6.73
N LYS A 221 -4.54 -15.82 6.64
CA LYS A 221 -4.64 -16.60 5.40
C LYS A 221 -6.07 -16.82 4.94
N ALA A 222 -7.03 -16.91 5.86
CA ALA A 222 -8.43 -17.15 5.52
C ALA A 222 -9.04 -16.01 4.70
N PHE A 223 -8.52 -14.78 4.86
CA PHE A 223 -9.00 -13.60 4.15
C PHE A 223 -8.31 -13.37 2.78
N ARG A 224 -7.28 -14.14 2.43
CA ARG A 224 -6.47 -13.84 1.23
C ARG A 224 -7.23 -13.93 -0.07
N CYS A 225 -8.19 -14.86 -0.19
CA CYS A 225 -9.03 -15.00 -1.38
C CYS A 225 -9.87 -13.74 -1.61
N GLU A 226 -10.63 -13.32 -0.60
CA GLU A 226 -11.42 -12.09 -0.63
C GLU A 226 -10.54 -10.86 -0.92
N TYR A 227 -9.36 -10.77 -0.30
CA TYR A 227 -8.41 -9.68 -0.51
C TYR A 227 -7.94 -9.56 -1.97
N VAL A 228 -7.54 -10.68 -2.60
CA VAL A 228 -7.07 -10.63 -3.99
C VAL A 228 -8.22 -10.52 -5.00
N ALA A 229 -9.39 -11.09 -4.72
CA ALA A 229 -10.60 -10.90 -5.52
C ALA A 229 -11.05 -9.43 -5.53
N ARG A 230 -10.92 -8.74 -4.39
CA ARG A 230 -11.17 -7.30 -4.33
C ARG A 230 -10.15 -6.50 -5.16
N GLN A 231 -8.88 -6.88 -5.16
CA GLN A 231 -7.89 -6.24 -6.03
C GLN A 231 -8.20 -6.44 -7.51
N THR A 232 -8.63 -7.64 -7.94
CA THR A 232 -9.04 -7.86 -9.34
C THR A 232 -10.25 -7.00 -9.72
N ALA A 233 -11.23 -6.88 -8.82
CA ALA A 233 -12.41 -6.04 -9.01
C ALA A 233 -12.05 -4.56 -9.19
N VAL A 234 -11.22 -4.01 -8.30
CA VAL A 234 -10.75 -2.62 -8.39
C VAL A 234 -9.98 -2.38 -9.69
N LYS A 235 -9.05 -3.27 -10.04
CA LYS A 235 -8.23 -3.07 -11.24
C LYS A 235 -9.04 -3.17 -12.52
N ALA A 236 -10.02 -4.06 -12.59
CA ALA A 236 -10.93 -4.13 -13.73
C ALA A 236 -11.79 -2.86 -13.85
N GLU A 237 -12.40 -2.40 -12.74
CA GLU A 237 -13.27 -1.21 -12.72
C GLU A 237 -12.53 0.04 -13.20
N TYR A 238 -11.31 0.25 -12.70
CA TYR A 238 -10.52 1.44 -12.98
C TYR A 238 -9.55 1.26 -14.16
N ARG A 239 -9.68 0.17 -14.94
CA ARG A 239 -8.85 -0.14 -16.10
C ARG A 239 -7.34 -0.08 -15.80
N LEU A 240 -6.97 -0.54 -14.60
CA LEU A 240 -5.59 -0.63 -14.14
C LEU A 240 -4.97 -1.95 -14.61
N TRP A 241 -3.65 -1.99 -14.70
CA TRP A 241 -2.90 -3.21 -15.03
C TRP A 241 -2.22 -3.82 -13.80
N MET A 242 -1.72 -5.04 -13.96
CA MET A 242 -0.87 -5.71 -12.99
C MET A 242 0.53 -5.92 -13.58
N THR A 243 1.53 -6.05 -12.72
CA THR A 243 2.81 -6.65 -13.14
C THR A 243 2.64 -8.16 -13.25
N GLN A 244 3.54 -8.82 -13.99
CA GLN A 244 3.52 -10.28 -14.07
C GLN A 244 3.59 -10.91 -12.67
N ALA A 245 4.50 -10.44 -11.81
CA ALA A 245 4.65 -10.95 -10.45
C ALA A 245 3.38 -10.79 -9.60
N GLU A 246 2.67 -9.66 -9.71
CA GLU A 246 1.41 -9.44 -9.00
C GLU A 246 0.32 -10.37 -9.52
N HIS A 247 0.20 -10.52 -10.84
CA HIS A 247 -0.76 -11.42 -11.47
C HIS A 247 -0.54 -12.87 -11.03
N ASP A 248 0.71 -13.35 -11.08
CA ASP A 248 1.09 -14.69 -10.67
C ASP A 248 0.82 -14.93 -9.16
N ALA A 249 1.10 -13.94 -8.31
CA ALA A 249 0.83 -14.03 -6.88
C ALA A 249 -0.67 -14.14 -6.58
N ILE A 250 -1.50 -13.37 -7.28
CA ILE A 250 -2.96 -13.45 -7.16
C ILE A 250 -3.47 -14.79 -7.68
N ALA A 251 -3.00 -15.25 -8.84
CA ALA A 251 -3.36 -16.55 -9.39
C ALA A 251 -3.00 -17.70 -8.43
N ALA A 252 -1.84 -17.64 -7.79
CA ALA A 252 -1.41 -18.64 -6.80
C ALA A 252 -2.30 -18.67 -5.55
N VAL A 253 -2.79 -17.51 -5.08
CA VAL A 253 -3.77 -17.46 -3.98
C VAL A 253 -5.11 -18.05 -4.44
N LEU A 254 -5.61 -17.62 -5.59
CA LEU A 254 -6.90 -18.03 -6.12
C LEU A 254 -6.95 -19.51 -6.55
N ALA A 255 -5.81 -20.13 -6.85
CA ALA A 255 -5.74 -21.57 -7.06
C ALA A 255 -6.19 -22.38 -5.81
N GLY A 256 -6.10 -21.80 -4.62
CA GLY A 256 -6.64 -22.37 -3.38
C GLY A 256 -8.15 -22.15 -3.17
N CYS A 257 -8.77 -21.29 -3.98
CA CYS A 257 -10.17 -20.87 -3.89
C CYS A 257 -10.71 -20.53 -5.29
N PRO A 258 -10.80 -21.51 -6.21
CA PRO A 258 -11.10 -21.25 -7.61
C PRO A 258 -12.52 -20.69 -7.87
N GLU A 259 -13.44 -20.91 -6.93
CA GLU A 259 -14.82 -20.42 -6.98
C GLU A 259 -15.01 -19.06 -6.27
N GLU A 260 -13.92 -18.40 -5.84
CA GLU A 260 -13.99 -17.10 -5.18
C GLU A 260 -14.70 -16.08 -6.09
N PRO A 261 -15.84 -15.50 -5.64
CA PRO A 261 -16.60 -14.57 -6.45
C PRO A 261 -15.91 -13.20 -6.54
N VAL A 262 -16.17 -12.47 -7.61
CA VAL A 262 -15.84 -11.05 -7.67
C VAL A 262 -16.78 -10.27 -6.72
N PRO A 263 -16.27 -9.46 -5.78
CA PRO A 263 -17.13 -8.65 -4.91
C PRO A 263 -17.94 -7.66 -5.75
N ALA A 264 -19.26 -7.62 -5.51
CA ALA A 264 -20.14 -6.66 -6.15
C ALA A 264 -19.82 -5.23 -5.68
N ARG A 265 -20.05 -4.24 -6.55
CA ARG A 265 -20.03 -2.84 -6.12
C ARG A 265 -21.27 -2.60 -5.27
N GLU A 266 -21.12 -1.92 -4.14
CA GLU A 266 -22.27 -1.41 -3.41
C GLU A 266 -23.06 -0.48 -4.34
N GLY A 267 -24.36 -0.76 -4.52
CA GLY A 267 -25.23 -0.04 -5.46
C GLY A 267 -25.35 -0.65 -6.86
N THR A 268 -24.50 -1.60 -7.27
CA THR A 268 -24.77 -2.46 -8.43
C THR A 268 -25.32 -3.78 -7.93
N ARG A 269 -26.65 -3.90 -7.88
CA ARG A 269 -27.28 -5.22 -7.71
C ARG A 269 -26.69 -6.11 -8.80
N ALA A 270 -26.06 -7.22 -8.40
CA ALA A 270 -25.62 -8.26 -9.31
C ALA A 270 -26.76 -8.50 -10.30
N ALA A 271 -26.49 -8.24 -11.58
CA ALA A 271 -27.37 -8.68 -12.64
C ALA A 271 -27.34 -10.20 -12.59
N SER A 272 -28.25 -10.77 -11.81
CA SER A 272 -28.59 -12.18 -11.89
C SER A 272 -28.80 -12.51 -13.37
N ALA A 273 -28.18 -13.59 -13.81
CA ALA A 273 -28.38 -14.21 -15.09
C ALA A 273 -29.84 -14.64 -15.25
N ASP A 274 -30.74 -13.70 -15.56
CA ASP A 274 -32.11 -13.98 -16.00
C ASP A 274 -32.67 -12.78 -16.78
N THR A 275 -32.02 -12.45 -17.90
CA THR A 275 -32.61 -12.01 -19.19
C THR A 275 -31.48 -11.56 -20.10
N ALA A 276 -30.88 -12.52 -20.81
CA ALA A 276 -30.16 -12.21 -22.04
C ALA A 276 -31.20 -11.80 -23.09
N GLN A 277 -31.61 -10.52 -23.05
CA GLN A 277 -32.28 -9.90 -24.17
C GLN A 277 -31.21 -9.66 -25.25
N PRO A 278 -31.35 -10.18 -26.47
CA PRO A 278 -30.34 -9.99 -27.50
C PRO A 278 -30.19 -8.50 -27.77
N ALA A 279 -28.95 -8.02 -27.79
CA ALA A 279 -28.61 -6.68 -28.26
C ALA A 279 -29.27 -6.46 -29.64
N PRO A 280 -29.97 -5.34 -29.89
CA PRO A 280 -30.47 -5.05 -31.21
C PRO A 280 -29.27 -4.97 -32.16
N ALA A 281 -29.37 -5.70 -33.26
CA ALA A 281 -28.40 -5.68 -34.34
C ALA A 281 -28.07 -4.22 -34.69
N ALA A 282 -26.78 -3.92 -34.75
CA ALA A 282 -26.26 -2.63 -35.18
C ALA A 282 -26.84 -2.29 -36.56
N GLU A 283 -27.74 -1.30 -36.59
CA GLU A 283 -28.13 -0.59 -37.79
C GLU A 283 -26.85 0.04 -38.37
N GLN A 284 -26.48 -0.38 -39.58
CA GLN A 284 -25.27 0.07 -40.27
C GLN A 284 -25.35 1.58 -40.53
N ALA A 285 -24.44 2.35 -39.94
CA ALA A 285 -24.22 3.74 -40.32
C ALA A 285 -23.73 3.80 -41.79
N PRO A 286 -24.26 4.70 -42.63
CA PRO A 286 -23.86 4.78 -44.04
C PRO A 286 -22.41 5.23 -44.17
N ALA A 287 -21.69 4.58 -45.09
CA ALA A 287 -20.30 4.87 -45.42
C ALA A 287 -20.11 6.34 -45.83
N VAL A 288 -19.36 7.09 -45.02
CA VAL A 288 -18.84 8.41 -45.39
C VAL A 288 -17.63 8.20 -46.30
N GLN A 289 -17.70 8.73 -47.52
CA GLN A 289 -16.59 8.74 -48.47
C GLN A 289 -15.38 9.52 -47.91
N PRO A 290 -14.13 9.09 -48.13
CA PRO A 290 -12.98 9.84 -47.67
C PRO A 290 -12.81 11.14 -48.48
N ALA A 291 -12.76 12.27 -47.77
CA ALA A 291 -12.39 13.57 -48.33
C ALA A 291 -10.92 13.56 -48.79
N PRO A 292 -10.54 14.32 -49.84
CA PRO A 292 -9.16 14.39 -50.31
C PRO A 292 -8.22 14.95 -49.24
N ALA A 293 -7.07 14.32 -49.06
CA ALA A 293 -6.02 14.74 -48.14
C ALA A 293 -5.52 16.16 -48.49
N ALA A 294 -5.63 17.07 -47.52
CA ALA A 294 -4.92 18.35 -47.57
C ALA A 294 -3.40 18.11 -47.44
N PRO A 295 -2.55 18.86 -48.15
CA PRO A 295 -1.10 18.73 -48.05
C PRO A 295 -0.61 19.11 -46.65
N ALA A 296 0.29 18.30 -46.11
CA ALA A 296 0.91 18.52 -44.81
C ALA A 296 1.67 19.86 -44.78
N ALA A 297 1.33 20.71 -43.81
CA ALA A 297 2.13 21.86 -43.45
C ALA A 297 3.50 21.39 -42.89
N PRO A 298 4.61 22.10 -43.16
CA PRO A 298 5.92 21.72 -42.64
C PRO A 298 5.96 21.84 -41.11
N ALA A 299 6.53 20.82 -40.47
CA ALA A 299 6.77 20.78 -39.03
C ALA A 299 7.63 21.99 -38.59
N PRO A 300 7.31 22.66 -37.47
CA PRO A 300 8.23 23.61 -36.85
C PRO A 300 9.51 22.87 -36.44
N ALA A 301 10.66 23.42 -36.82
CA ALA A 301 11.95 22.92 -36.37
C ALA A 301 12.04 23.04 -34.84
N VAL A 302 12.11 21.90 -34.16
CA VAL A 302 12.41 21.82 -32.74
C VAL A 302 13.85 22.30 -32.54
N PRO A 303 14.13 23.34 -31.73
CA PRO A 303 15.51 23.68 -31.40
C PRO A 303 16.16 22.50 -30.69
N ALA A 304 17.40 22.20 -31.08
CA ALA A 304 18.20 21.13 -30.49
C ALA A 304 18.23 21.28 -28.96
N ALA A 305 17.87 20.20 -28.26
CA ALA A 305 18.03 20.11 -26.82
C ALA A 305 19.50 20.40 -26.45
N PRO A 306 19.77 21.22 -25.42
CA PRO A 306 21.13 21.40 -24.94
C PRO A 306 21.67 20.03 -24.49
N ALA A 307 22.95 19.78 -24.80
CA ALA A 307 23.66 18.56 -24.41
C ALA A 307 23.48 18.27 -22.91
N PRO A 308 23.42 16.99 -22.50
CA PRO A 308 23.27 16.64 -21.09
C PRO A 308 24.38 17.30 -20.28
N ALA A 309 23.98 18.02 -19.23
CA ALA A 309 24.93 18.54 -18.26
C ALA A 309 25.77 17.37 -17.70
N PRO A 310 27.09 17.54 -17.55
CA PRO A 310 27.94 16.49 -16.99
C PRO A 310 27.43 16.08 -15.61
N ALA A 311 27.46 14.77 -15.33
CA ALA A 311 27.14 14.21 -14.04
C ALA A 311 27.86 15.01 -12.94
N ALA A 312 27.09 15.60 -12.02
CA ALA A 312 27.65 16.27 -10.87
C ALA A 312 28.46 15.25 -10.03
N PRO A 313 29.63 15.62 -9.52
CA PRO A 313 30.54 14.71 -8.86
C PRO A 313 29.91 14.16 -7.58
N GLY A 314 30.20 12.88 -7.28
CA GLY A 314 29.84 12.20 -6.04
C GLY A 314 30.55 12.80 -4.82
N GLY A 315 30.13 14.00 -4.42
CA GLY A 315 30.46 14.57 -3.13
C GLY A 315 29.62 13.94 -2.03
N SER A 316 30.25 13.56 -0.92
CA SER A 316 29.57 13.09 0.28
C SER A 316 28.75 14.23 0.90
N VAL A 317 27.50 14.39 0.46
CA VAL A 317 26.54 15.28 1.13
C VAL A 317 26.45 14.82 2.58
N THR A 318 26.69 15.72 3.54
CA THR A 318 26.59 15.43 4.97
C THR A 318 25.67 16.45 5.61
N TYR A 319 24.63 16.00 6.29
CA TYR A 319 23.73 16.87 7.03
C TYR A 319 24.11 16.90 8.51
N ALA A 320 24.04 18.08 9.12
CA ALA A 320 24.32 18.23 10.55
C ALA A 320 23.18 17.70 11.43
N ASN A 321 21.92 17.93 11.03
CA ASN A 321 20.71 17.57 11.76
C ASN A 321 19.49 17.58 10.82
N CYS A 322 18.33 17.17 11.33
CA CYS A 322 17.09 17.12 10.55
C CYS A 322 16.61 18.47 10.00
N THR A 323 16.95 19.58 10.64
CA THR A 323 16.64 20.92 10.10
C THR A 323 17.39 21.16 8.79
N ALA A 324 18.67 20.76 8.72
CA ALA A 324 19.46 20.86 7.49
C ALA A 324 18.93 19.93 6.38
N VAL A 325 18.51 18.72 6.74
CA VAL A 325 17.87 17.77 5.80
C VAL A 325 16.60 18.37 5.19
N LYS A 326 15.73 18.96 6.02
CA LYS A 326 14.50 19.62 5.57
C LYS A 326 14.74 20.88 4.75
N ALA A 327 15.68 21.73 5.18
CA ALA A 327 16.05 22.94 4.45
C ALA A 327 16.61 22.62 3.05
N ALA A 328 17.24 21.46 2.89
CA ALA A 328 17.71 20.95 1.61
C ALA A 328 16.63 20.22 0.79
N GLY A 329 15.39 20.11 1.29
CA GLY A 329 14.30 19.38 0.63
C GLY A 329 14.48 17.86 0.59
N ALA A 330 15.38 17.31 1.41
CA ALA A 330 15.75 15.89 1.41
C ALA A 330 14.97 15.06 2.45
N ALA A 331 14.05 15.67 3.20
CA ALA A 331 13.23 15.00 4.19
C ALA A 331 11.89 14.50 3.57
N PRO A 332 11.40 13.31 3.92
CA PRO A 332 12.04 12.31 4.80
C PRO A 332 13.23 11.62 4.14
N ILE A 333 14.35 11.50 4.86
CA ILE A 333 15.59 10.90 4.35
C ILE A 333 15.62 9.39 4.70
N ARG A 334 16.19 8.53 3.86
CA ARG A 334 16.16 7.06 4.00
C ARG A 334 17.53 6.41 3.73
N PRO A 335 17.78 5.17 4.18
CA PRO A 335 18.97 4.42 3.81
C PRO A 335 19.19 4.38 2.30
N GLY A 336 20.39 4.77 1.85
CA GLY A 336 20.74 4.87 0.43
C GLY A 336 20.58 6.26 -0.18
N ASN A 337 19.88 7.19 0.47
CA ASN A 337 19.85 8.59 0.03
C ASN A 337 21.22 9.26 0.28
N PRO A 338 21.70 10.14 -0.62
CA PRO A 338 22.91 10.93 -0.38
C PRO A 338 22.82 11.71 0.95
N GLY A 339 23.78 11.49 1.84
CA GLY A 339 23.81 12.11 3.17
C GLY A 339 22.93 11.45 4.23
N TRP A 340 22.43 10.24 3.98
CA TRP A 340 21.83 9.40 5.03
C TRP A 340 22.83 9.09 6.15
N ASP A 341 22.34 9.16 7.39
CA ASP A 341 23.05 8.79 8.61
C ASP A 341 22.02 8.20 9.60
N PRO A 342 22.29 7.05 10.25
CA PRO A 342 21.40 6.44 11.23
C PRO A 342 20.93 7.39 12.33
N LYS A 343 21.68 8.47 12.64
CA LYS A 343 21.27 9.46 13.65
C LYS A 343 19.98 10.21 13.31
N PHE A 344 19.56 10.19 12.05
CA PHE A 344 18.32 10.83 11.60
C PHE A 344 17.08 9.97 11.88
N ASP A 345 17.28 8.67 12.07
CA ASP A 345 16.27 7.66 12.35
C ASP A 345 16.28 7.34 13.85
N ARG A 346 15.64 8.23 14.62
CA ARG A 346 15.67 8.17 16.09
C ARG A 346 14.91 6.96 16.64
N ASP A 347 13.88 6.53 15.93
CA ASP A 347 12.97 5.45 16.26
C ASP A 347 13.29 4.12 15.55
N GLY A 348 14.20 4.12 14.59
CA GLY A 348 14.74 2.92 13.96
C GLY A 348 13.79 2.29 12.93
N ASP A 349 12.88 3.09 12.36
CA ASP A 349 11.85 2.63 11.42
C ASP A 349 12.30 2.71 9.93
N GLY A 350 13.53 3.18 9.69
CA GLY A 350 14.12 3.36 8.37
C GLY A 350 13.73 4.68 7.70
N VAL A 351 13.11 5.63 8.42
CA VAL A 351 12.67 6.93 7.89
C VAL A 351 13.14 8.08 8.80
N GLY A 352 14.20 8.75 8.37
CA GLY A 352 14.78 9.86 9.13
C GLY A 352 14.07 11.20 8.92
N CYS A 353 14.05 12.01 9.98
CA CYS A 353 13.63 13.42 9.96
C CYS A 353 12.16 13.67 9.55
N THR A 354 11.25 12.82 10.04
CA THR A 354 9.80 12.87 9.79
C THR A 354 9.06 13.95 10.59
N SER A 355 9.65 14.46 11.69
CA SER A 355 9.06 15.49 12.58
C SER A 355 9.81 16.81 12.55
#